data_AF-A0A952E8Y5-F1
#
_entry.id   AF-A0A952E8Y5-F1
#
_cell.length_a   1.000
_cell.length_b   1.000
_cell.length_c   1.000
_cell.angle_alpha   90.00
_cell.angle_beta   90.00
_cell.angle_gamma   90.00
#
_symmetry.space_group_name_H-M   'P 1'
#
loop_
_entity.id
_entity.type
_entity.pdbx_description
1 polymer ?
#
loop_
_entity_poly.entity_id
_entity_poly.type
_entity_poly.pdbx_seq_one_letter_code
_entity_poly.pdbx_strand_id
1 'polypeptide(L)'
;MRIVVQRVCGAKVEVDSKVTGQIDKGLLVYLSVTHNDTETDAKFIADKITNLRIFGDDGGKMNLSLTDVRTGIFAANMQVTSTNDGPVTFILDTEKTS
;
A
#
# COMPACT_ATOMS: atom_id res chain seq x y z
N MET A 1 -11.34 -5.53 -8.29
CA MET A 1 -10.48 -5.40 -7.10
C MET A 1 -10.24 -3.92 -6.91
N ARG A 2 -10.43 -3.39 -5.72
CA ARG A 2 -10.18 -1.97 -5.44
C ARG A 2 -9.17 -1.85 -4.33
N ILE A 3 -8.21 -0.94 -4.49
CA ILE A 3 -7.21 -0.68 -3.47
C ILE A 3 -7.08 0.80 -3.17
N VAL A 4 -6.72 1.08 -1.92
CA VAL A 4 -6.26 2.40 -1.49
C VAL A 4 -4.82 2.25 -0.99
N VAL A 5 -3.91 3.00 -1.60
CA VAL A 5 -2.49 2.96 -1.24
C VAL A 5 -2.12 4.27 -0.54
N GLN A 6 -1.49 4.13 0.63
CA GLN A 6 -0.95 5.23 1.40
C GLN A 6 0.55 5.02 1.61
N ARG A 7 1.34 6.08 1.39
CA ARG A 7 2.72 6.11 1.84
C ARG A 7 2.73 6.51 3.31
N VAL A 8 3.41 5.75 4.15
CA VAL A 8 3.43 5.96 5.59
C VAL A 8 4.85 6.00 6.12
N CYS A 9 5.08 6.76 7.19
CA CYS A 9 6.33 6.71 7.97
C CYS A 9 6.39 5.49 8.91
N GLY A 10 5.22 4.89 9.18
CA GLY A 10 5.05 3.64 9.91
C GLY A 10 3.58 3.26 9.96
N ALA A 11 3.30 1.98 10.12
CA ALA A 11 1.95 1.48 10.39
C ALA A 11 2.03 0.27 11.32
N LYS A 12 1.04 0.14 12.20
CA LYS A 12 0.90 -1.04 13.05
C LYS A 12 -0.54 -1.48 13.09
N VAL A 13 -0.69 -2.76 13.39
CA VAL A 13 -1.98 -3.38 13.63
C VAL A 13 -2.01 -3.92 15.04
N GLU A 14 -3.12 -3.66 15.71
CA GLU A 14 -3.43 -4.21 17.02
C GLU A 14 -4.73 -5.01 16.98
N VAL A 15 -4.72 -6.19 17.60
CA VAL A 15 -5.91 -7.02 17.87
C VAL A 15 -5.88 -7.35 19.36
N ASP A 16 -6.97 -7.08 20.08
CA ASP A 16 -7.06 -7.26 21.54
C ASP A 16 -5.90 -6.58 22.30
N SER A 17 -5.55 -5.36 21.90
CA SER A 17 -4.42 -4.57 22.44
C SER A 17 -3.03 -5.19 22.23
N LYS A 18 -2.90 -6.22 21.39
CA LYS A 18 -1.63 -6.85 21.02
C LYS A 18 -1.25 -6.49 19.59
N VAL A 19 -0.03 -6.00 19.38
CA VAL A 19 0.50 -5.75 18.04
C VAL A 19 0.68 -7.08 17.31
N THR A 20 -0.01 -7.25 16.18
CA THR A 20 0.05 -8.45 15.33
C THR A 20 0.81 -8.23 14.03
N GLY A 21 1.09 -6.97 13.70
CA GLY A 21 1.92 -6.59 12.57
C GLY A 21 2.36 -5.15 12.67
N GLN A 22 3.57 -4.85 12.19
CA GLN A 22 4.10 -3.50 12.15
C GLN A 22 5.08 -3.37 10.99
N ILE A 23 5.08 -2.18 10.38
CA ILE A 23 6.09 -1.74 9.43
C ILE A 23 6.61 -0.37 9.86
N ASP A 24 7.86 -0.10 9.51
CA ASP A 24 8.41 1.26 9.51
C ASP A 24 7.99 1.98 8.21
N LYS A 25 8.80 2.87 7.67
CA LYS A 25 8.50 3.62 6.44
C LYS A 25 8.15 2.68 5.30
N GLY A 26 7.03 2.87 4.62
CA GLY A 26 6.61 1.96 3.55
C GLY A 26 5.26 2.31 2.95
N LEU A 27 4.53 1.29 2.49
CA LEU A 27 3.17 1.41 1.98
C LEU A 27 2.19 0.67 2.88
N LEU A 28 1.09 1.35 3.19
CA LEU A 28 -0.12 0.75 3.73
C LEU A 28 -1.12 0.57 2.58
N VAL A 29 -1.61 -0.65 2.39
CA VAL A 29 -2.55 -0.98 1.30
C VAL A 29 -3.86 -1.48 1.91
N TYR A 30 -4.94 -0.74 1.69
CA TYR A 30 -6.29 -1.24 1.93
C TYR A 30 -6.75 -1.96 0.68
N LEU A 31 -7.04 -3.25 0.81
CA LEU A 31 -7.44 -4.11 -0.30
C LEU A 31 -8.91 -4.51 -0.13
N SER A 32 -9.70 -4.28 -1.18
CA SER A 32 -11.08 -4.76 -1.32
C SER A 32 -11.14 -5.74 -2.49
N VAL A 33 -11.57 -6.98 -2.18
CA VAL A 33 -11.71 -8.06 -3.15
C VAL A 33 -13.20 -8.38 -3.34
N THR A 34 -13.61 -8.63 -4.58
CA THR A 34 -14.96 -9.06 -4.96
C THR A 34 -14.93 -10.44 -5.61
N HIS A 35 -16.09 -11.08 -5.77
CA HIS A 35 -16.21 -12.43 -6.35
C HIS A 35 -15.78 -12.53 -7.82
N ASN A 36 -15.63 -11.40 -8.52
CA ASN A 36 -15.19 -11.34 -9.91
C ASN A 36 -13.68 -11.12 -10.05
N ASP A 37 -12.96 -10.96 -8.92
CA ASP A 37 -11.53 -10.69 -8.95
C ASP A 37 -10.74 -11.97 -9.18
N THR A 38 -9.71 -11.87 -10.02
CA THR A 38 -8.88 -13.00 -10.42
C THR A 38 -7.45 -12.84 -9.90
N GLU A 39 -6.67 -13.93 -9.93
CA GLU A 39 -5.23 -13.86 -9.66
C GLU A 39 -4.50 -12.94 -10.63
N THR A 40 -4.99 -12.79 -11.87
CA THR A 40 -4.42 -11.85 -12.84
C THR A 40 -4.58 -10.42 -12.39
N ASP A 41 -5.73 -10.06 -11.80
CA ASP A 41 -5.97 -8.72 -11.24
C ASP A 41 -5.05 -8.46 -10.05
N ALA A 42 -4.86 -9.47 -9.19
CA ALA A 42 -3.94 -9.39 -8.06
C ALA A 42 -2.50 -9.15 -8.51
N LYS A 43 -2.02 -9.90 -9.51
CA LYS A 43 -0.67 -9.73 -10.08
C LYS A 43 -0.51 -8.35 -10.72
N PHE A 44 -1.49 -7.93 -11.51
CA PHE A 44 -1.47 -6.61 -12.16
C PHE A 44 -1.38 -5.47 -11.14
N ILE A 45 -2.16 -5.55 -10.05
CA ILE A 45 -2.09 -4.58 -8.97
C ILE A 45 -0.74 -4.63 -8.25
N ALA A 46 -0.24 -5.83 -7.91
CA ALA A 46 1.03 -5.98 -7.21
C ALA A 46 2.19 -5.36 -8.02
N ASP A 47 2.23 -5.60 -9.33
CA ASP A 47 3.22 -5.00 -10.22
C ASP A 47 3.05 -3.47 -10.29
N LYS A 48 1.81 -2.97 -10.31
CA LYS A 48 1.55 -1.52 -10.35
C LYS A 48 1.95 -0.81 -9.06
N ILE A 49 1.71 -1.40 -7.89
CA ILE A 49 2.09 -0.84 -6.59
C ILE A 49 3.62 -0.84 -6.44
N THR A 50 4.27 -1.96 -6.79
CA THR A 50 5.72 -2.09 -6.60
C THR A 50 6.50 -1.09 -7.44
N ASN A 51 6.01 -0.77 -8.64
CA ASN A 51 6.62 0.21 -9.55
C ASN A 51 6.14 1.66 -9.35
N LEU A 52 5.23 1.94 -8.41
CA LEU A 52 4.70 3.28 -8.19
C LEU A 52 5.79 4.21 -7.61
N ARG A 53 6.15 5.26 -8.35
CA ARG A 53 7.11 6.28 -7.90
C ARG A 53 6.49 7.25 -6.91
N ILE A 54 6.52 6.87 -5.64
CA ILE A 54 5.88 7.61 -4.53
C ILE A 54 6.85 7.90 -3.38
N PHE A 55 8.09 7.43 -3.47
CA PHE A 55 9.12 7.72 -2.48
C PHE A 55 10.04 8.85 -2.95
N GLY A 56 10.48 9.67 -1.99
CA GLY A 56 11.42 10.76 -2.24
C GLY A 56 12.83 10.25 -2.50
N ASP A 57 13.52 10.83 -3.48
CA ASP A 57 14.96 10.69 -3.72
C ASP A 57 15.78 11.70 -2.90
N ASP A 58 17.11 11.64 -3.01
CA ASP A 58 18.03 12.54 -2.31
C ASP A 58 17.90 14.02 -2.76
N GLY A 59 17.24 14.25 -3.90
CA GLY A 59 16.90 15.59 -4.40
C GLY A 59 15.55 16.11 -3.90
N GLY A 60 14.87 15.38 -3.00
CA GLY A 60 13.56 15.72 -2.46
C GLY A 60 12.41 15.50 -3.46
N LYS A 61 12.66 14.84 -4.59
CA LYS A 61 11.66 14.57 -5.63
C LYS A 61 11.08 13.17 -5.50
N MET A 62 9.84 13.00 -5.91
CA MET A 62 9.07 11.74 -5.76
C MET A 62 9.36 10.77 -6.91
N ASN A 63 10.58 10.24 -6.96
CA ASN A 63 11.07 9.44 -8.10
C ASN A 63 11.33 7.97 -7.78
N LEU A 64 11.35 7.59 -6.51
CA LEU A 64 11.67 6.23 -6.09
C LEU A 64 10.40 5.39 -5.95
N SER A 65 10.47 4.14 -6.39
CA SER A 65 9.44 3.13 -6.24
C SER A 65 9.70 2.22 -5.05
N LEU A 66 8.77 1.30 -4.76
CA LEU A 66 8.96 0.35 -3.66
C LEU A 66 10.14 -0.59 -3.90
N THR A 67 10.48 -0.91 -5.16
CA THR A 67 11.66 -1.72 -5.48
C THR A 67 12.98 -0.97 -5.26
N ASP A 68 12.93 0.36 -5.29
CA ASP A 68 14.10 1.22 -5.07
C ASP A 68 14.38 1.43 -3.57
N VAL A 69 13.37 1.23 -2.71
CA VAL A 69 13.48 1.40 -1.25
C VAL A 69 13.38 0.05 -0.53
N ARG A 70 14.34 -0.27 0.35
CA ARG A 70 14.34 -1.55 1.10
C ARG A 70 13.35 -1.52 2.27
N THR A 71 12.05 -1.43 2.01
CA THR A 71 11.06 -1.39 3.10
C THR A 71 9.86 -2.34 2.88
N GLY A 72 9.41 -2.96 3.98
CA GLY A 72 8.54 -4.15 3.96
C GLY A 72 7.06 -3.88 3.63
N ILE A 73 6.37 -4.92 3.15
CA ILE A 73 4.92 -4.96 2.87
C ILE A 73 4.25 -5.89 3.88
N PHE A 74 3.10 -5.51 4.44
CA PHE A 74 2.31 -6.34 5.36
C PHE A 74 0.81 -6.29 5.04
N ALA A 75 0.08 -7.41 5.17
CA ALA A 75 -1.35 -7.51 4.90
C ALA A 75 -2.08 -8.46 5.87
N ALA A 76 -3.17 -8.01 6.50
CA ALA A 76 -4.13 -8.85 7.23
C ALA A 76 -5.46 -8.08 7.53
N ASN A 77 -6.48 -8.76 8.08
CA ASN A 77 -7.82 -8.20 8.39
C ASN A 77 -7.87 -7.49 9.77
N MET A 78 -7.99 -6.15 9.82
CA MET A 78 -7.40 -5.36 10.92
C MET A 78 -8.09 -4.01 11.24
N GLN A 79 -8.17 -3.65 12.53
CA GLN A 79 -8.34 -2.26 12.97
C GLN A 79 -6.98 -1.56 12.88
N VAL A 80 -6.85 -0.59 11.98
CA VAL A 80 -5.58 0.08 11.68
C VAL A 80 -5.65 1.54 12.11
N THR A 81 -4.66 2.00 12.88
CA THR A 81 -4.41 3.43 13.08
C THR A 81 -3.28 3.84 12.14
N SER A 82 -3.55 4.77 11.23
CA SER A 82 -2.58 5.25 10.22
C SER A 82 -2.29 6.74 10.44
N THR A 83 -1.01 7.10 10.53
CA THR A 83 -0.55 8.49 10.57
C THR A 83 0.07 8.81 9.21
N ASN A 84 -0.64 9.58 8.38
CA ASN A 84 -0.21 9.88 7.01
C ASN A 84 0.85 11.01 7.01
N ASP A 85 2.00 10.73 6.41
CA ASP A 85 3.13 11.65 6.28
C ASP A 85 2.92 12.58 5.06
N GLY A 86 1.98 13.52 5.23
CA GLY A 86 1.42 14.42 4.21
C GLY A 86 0.07 13.93 3.64
N PRO A 87 -0.66 14.67 2.78
CA PRO A 87 -1.88 14.17 2.19
C PRO A 87 -1.61 13.55 0.81
N VAL A 88 -1.19 12.28 0.78
CA VAL A 88 -1.15 11.51 -0.48
C VAL A 88 -1.86 10.17 -0.28
N THR A 89 -3.02 10.02 -0.92
CA THR A 89 -3.83 8.81 -0.93
C THR A 89 -4.33 8.58 -2.35
N PHE A 90 -4.06 7.42 -2.92
CA PHE A 90 -4.52 7.05 -4.26
C PHE A 90 -5.53 5.92 -4.18
N ILE A 91 -6.57 6.01 -4.99
CA ILE A 91 -7.49 4.90 -5.28
C ILE A 91 -7.05 4.29 -6.60
N LEU A 92 -6.74 2.99 -6.59
CA LEU A 92 -6.52 2.23 -7.81
C LEU A 92 -7.66 1.22 -7.96
N ASP A 93 -8.28 1.22 -9.13
CA ASP A 93 -9.37 0.32 -9.48
C ASP A 93 -8.94 -0.57 -10.67
N THR A 94 -9.45 -1.80 -10.70
CA THR A 94 -9.25 -2.74 -11.82
C THR A 94 -10.44 -2.77 -12.78
N GLU A 95 -11.42 -1.87 -12.64
CA GLU A 95 -12.45 -1.68 -13.67
C GLU A 95 -11.77 -1.50 -15.03
N LYS A 96 -11.91 -2.52 -15.89
CA LYS A 96 -11.45 -2.47 -17.27
C LYS A 96 -12.33 -1.47 -17.99
N THR A 97 -11.80 -0.29 -18.30
CA THR A 97 -12.41 0.58 -19.30
C THR A 97 -12.49 -0.23 -20.59
N SER A 98 -13.73 -0.56 -20.97
CA SER A 98 -14.05 -1.30 -22.20
C SER A 98 -13.81 -0.43 -23.43
#